data_AF-A0A2G9TEU5-F1
#
_entry.id   AF-A0A2G9TEU5-F1
#
_cell.length_a   1.000
_cell.length_b   1.000
_cell.length_c   1.000
_cell.angle_alpha   90.00
_cell.angle_beta   90.00
_cell.angle_gamma   90.00
#
_symmetry.space_group_name_H-M   'P 1'
#
loop_
_entity.id
_entity.type
_entity.pdbx_description
1 polymer ?
#
loop_
_entity_poly.entity_id
_entity_poly.type
_entity_poly.pdbx_seq_one_letter_code
_entity_poly.pdbx_strand_id
1 'polypeptide(L)'
;MILGSALGPNVDNLMALRHVEAKQVKMKLLTHNFLSSRFLKNVTNGYPLILRANQIANKEVEFNENFVLNMMPKLDYASLYNAAYSIGEAGNMPATLPDDWETNTPVLME
;
A
#
# COMPACT_ATOMS: atom_id res chain seq x y z
N MET A 1 -31.43 -15.08 -55.10
CA MET A 1 -32.45 -15.09 -54.03
C MET A 1 -32.12 -16.33 -53.20
N ILE A 2 -31.48 -16.28 -52.04
CA ILE A 2 -31.63 -15.41 -50.86
C ILE A 2 -30.25 -15.07 -50.26
N LEU A 3 -30.25 -13.90 -49.61
CA LEU A 3 -29.31 -13.28 -48.66
C LEU A 3 -28.49 -14.28 -47.81
N GLY A 4 -27.22 -14.08 -47.49
CA GLY A 4 -26.64 -12.90 -46.83
C GLY A 4 -26.35 -13.23 -45.36
N SER A 5 -25.08 -13.37 -44.99
CA SER A 5 -24.55 -12.94 -43.69
C SER A 5 -23.04 -13.19 -43.67
N ALA A 6 -22.30 -12.11 -43.88
CA ALA A 6 -20.94 -12.01 -43.42
C ALA A 6 -20.93 -12.32 -41.92
N LEU A 7 -20.16 -13.32 -41.51
CA LEU A 7 -19.73 -13.47 -40.13
C LEU A 7 -18.80 -12.27 -39.86
N GLY A 8 -19.42 -11.16 -39.46
CA GLY A 8 -18.70 -10.03 -38.89
C GLY A 8 -17.92 -10.47 -37.66
N PRO A 9 -16.88 -9.72 -37.26
CA PRO A 9 -16.12 -10.04 -36.06
C PRO A 9 -17.11 -10.13 -34.89
N ASN A 10 -17.19 -11.33 -34.31
CA ASN A 10 -18.01 -11.63 -33.15
C ASN A 10 -17.67 -10.60 -32.06
N VAL A 11 -18.67 -9.84 -31.61
CA VAL A 11 -18.52 -8.79 -30.59
C VAL A 11 -18.08 -9.34 -29.24
N ASP A 12 -18.28 -10.62 -28.97
CA ASP A 12 -17.78 -11.30 -27.78
C ASP A 12 -16.25 -11.41 -27.80
N ASN A 13 -15.64 -11.49 -29.00
CA ASN A 13 -14.20 -11.47 -29.20
C ASN A 13 -13.57 -10.07 -29.09
N LEU A 14 -14.38 -8.99 -29.09
CA LEU A 14 -13.87 -7.62 -28.95
C LEU A 14 -13.67 -7.23 -27.47
N MET A 15 -14.35 -7.91 -26.54
CA MET A 15 -14.13 -7.76 -25.09
C MET A 15 -12.92 -8.55 -24.58
N ALA A 16 -12.42 -9.53 -25.34
CA ALA A 16 -11.33 -10.40 -24.92
C ALA A 16 -9.90 -9.82 -25.12
N LEU A 17 -9.75 -8.68 -25.81
CA LEU A 17 -8.45 -8.20 -26.28
C LEU A 17 -8.01 -6.80 -25.82
N ARG A 18 -8.45 -6.36 -24.64
CA ARG A 18 -7.82 -5.23 -23.94
C ARG A 18 -7.65 -5.48 -22.44
N HIS A 19 -7.02 -6.59 -22.09
CA HIS A 19 -6.24 -6.63 -20.85
C HIS A 19 -4.91 -5.92 -21.12
N VAL A 20 -4.93 -4.58 -21.09
CA VAL A 20 -3.72 -3.85 -20.72
C VAL A 20 -3.45 -4.32 -19.30
N GLU A 21 -2.45 -5.17 -19.08
CA GLU A 21 -1.99 -5.48 -17.73
C GLU A 21 -1.57 -4.15 -17.11
N ALA A 22 -2.47 -3.55 -16.34
CA ALA A 22 -2.14 -2.41 -15.52
C ALA A 22 -1.03 -2.89 -14.58
N LYS A 23 0.18 -2.35 -14.76
CA LYS A 23 1.30 -2.59 -13.87
C LYS A 23 0.82 -2.32 -12.45
N GLN A 24 0.59 -3.38 -11.67
CA GLN A 24 0.14 -3.27 -10.30
C GLN A 24 1.20 -2.52 -9.49
N VAL A 25 0.95 -1.23 -9.22
CA VAL A 25 1.80 -0.42 -8.35
C VAL A 25 1.48 -0.81 -6.92
N LYS A 26 2.26 -1.74 -6.37
CA LYS A 26 2.17 -2.15 -4.96
C LYS A 26 3.13 -1.30 -4.13
N MET A 27 2.61 -0.49 -3.22
CA MET A 27 3.38 0.30 -2.25
C MET A 27 3.28 -0.36 -0.87
N LYS A 28 4.39 -0.44 -0.13
CA LYS A 28 4.38 -0.84 1.29
C LYS A 28 3.97 0.34 2.17
N LEU A 29 3.31 0.09 3.30
CA LEU A 29 3.01 1.13 4.31
C LEU A 29 4.27 1.89 4.76
N LEU A 30 5.40 1.19 4.85
CA LEU A 30 6.70 1.81 5.12
C LEU A 30 7.04 2.92 4.12
N THR A 31 6.80 2.68 2.82
CA THR A 31 7.06 3.69 1.79
C THR A 31 6.15 4.90 1.97
N HIS A 32 4.87 4.69 2.25
CA HIS A 32 3.91 5.78 2.53
C HIS A 32 4.39 6.70 3.66
N ASN A 33 4.98 6.13 4.70
CA ASN A 33 5.45 6.87 5.87
C ASN A 33 6.54 7.90 5.55
N PHE A 34 7.25 7.76 4.42
CA PHE A 34 8.25 8.73 3.96
C PHE A 34 7.74 9.71 2.89
N LEU A 35 6.51 9.56 2.42
CA LEU A 35 5.96 10.44 1.38
C LEU A 35 5.36 11.69 2.01
N SER A 36 5.64 12.84 1.41
CA SER A 36 5.08 14.13 1.82
C SER A 36 4.74 14.98 0.60
N SER A 37 3.65 15.75 0.67
CA SER A 37 3.25 16.74 -0.35
C SER A 37 3.80 18.14 -0.07
N ARG A 38 4.69 18.31 0.92
CA ARG A 38 5.23 19.61 1.35
C ARG A 38 6.00 20.36 0.26
N PHE A 39 6.46 19.65 -0.77
CA PHE A 39 7.14 20.25 -1.93
C PHE A 39 6.18 20.88 -2.95
N LEU A 40 4.86 20.70 -2.80
CA LEU A 40 3.85 21.31 -3.68
C LEU A 40 3.63 22.78 -3.31
N LYS A 41 3.40 23.61 -4.32
CA LYS A 41 3.10 25.04 -4.13
C LYS A 41 1.83 25.20 -3.29
N ASN A 42 1.87 26.13 -2.33
CA ASN A 42 0.75 26.48 -1.44
C ASN A 42 0.31 25.39 -0.46
N VAL A 43 1.12 24.35 -0.21
CA VAL A 43 0.87 23.37 0.86
C VAL A 43 1.57 23.79 2.15
N THR A 44 0.80 24.03 3.21
CA THR A 44 1.32 24.33 4.56
C THR A 44 1.54 23.06 5.38
N ASN A 45 0.59 22.11 5.32
CA ASN A 45 0.65 20.81 5.99
C ASN A 45 0.69 19.69 4.96
N GLY A 46 1.91 19.19 4.67
CA GLY A 46 2.13 18.18 3.64
C GLY A 46 2.38 16.76 4.16
N TYR A 47 2.19 16.52 5.45
CA TYR A 47 2.45 15.24 6.10
C TYR A 47 1.57 15.07 7.35
N PRO A 48 1.03 13.88 7.64
CA PRO A 48 1.06 12.67 6.80
C PRO A 48 0.13 12.77 5.58
N LEU A 49 0.36 11.92 4.57
CA LEU A 49 -0.57 11.79 3.45
C LEU A 49 -1.79 10.96 3.86
N ILE A 50 -2.94 11.26 3.26
CA ILE A 50 -4.17 10.49 3.48
C ILE A 50 -4.11 9.25 2.58
N LEU A 51 -4.01 8.07 3.19
CA LEU A 51 -4.05 6.80 2.47
C LEU A 51 -5.49 6.29 2.34
N ARG A 52 -5.93 6.06 1.11
CA ARG A 52 -7.17 5.33 0.77
C ARG A 52 -6.82 4.21 -0.19
N ALA A 53 -6.99 2.97 0.24
CA ALA A 53 -6.68 1.79 -0.57
C ALA A 53 -7.97 1.18 -1.13
N ASN A 54 -8.00 0.92 -2.43
CA ASN A 54 -9.08 0.18 -3.08
C ASN A 54 -8.80 -1.33 -3.12
N GLN A 55 -7.52 -1.70 -3.06
CA GLN A 55 -7.05 -3.09 -3.06
C GLN A 55 -5.88 -3.20 -2.09
N ILE A 56 -5.90 -4.24 -1.26
CA ILE A 56 -4.87 -4.56 -0.29
C ILE A 56 -4.40 -5.97 -0.60
N ALA A 57 -3.09 -6.22 -0.49
CA ALA A 57 -2.52 -7.53 -0.69
C ALA A 57 -1.46 -7.77 0.38
N ASN A 58 -1.66 -8.83 1.16
CA ASN A 58 -0.70 -9.24 2.19
C ASN A 58 0.42 -10.03 1.52
N LYS A 59 1.65 -9.68 1.87
CA LYS A 59 2.86 -10.34 1.38
C LYS A 59 3.76 -10.63 2.57
N GLU A 60 3.95 -11.91 2.84
CA GLU A 60 4.93 -12.37 3.80
C GLU A 60 6.34 -11.97 3.36
N VAL A 61 7.11 -11.50 4.32
CA VAL A 61 8.51 -11.13 4.17
C VAL A 61 9.29 -11.74 5.32
N GLU A 62 10.50 -12.21 5.05
CA GLU A 62 11.39 -12.69 6.10
C GLU A 62 11.71 -11.57 7.08
N PHE A 63 11.57 -11.85 8.37
CA PHE A 63 11.87 -10.88 9.42
C PHE A 63 13.36 -10.58 9.44
N ASN A 64 13.71 -9.29 9.42
CA ASN A 64 15.09 -8.83 9.51
C ASN A 64 15.19 -7.80 10.64
N GLU A 65 15.66 -8.25 11.80
CA GLU A 65 15.80 -7.44 13.00
C GLU A 65 16.64 -6.19 12.76
N ASN A 66 17.80 -6.34 12.12
CA ASN A 66 18.69 -5.22 11.80
C ASN A 66 17.99 -4.17 10.93
N PHE A 67 17.16 -4.59 9.98
CA PHE A 67 16.39 -3.68 9.16
C PHE A 67 15.36 -2.91 10.00
N VAL A 68 14.61 -3.60 10.85
CA VAL A 68 13.59 -2.98 11.71
C VAL A 68 14.24 -1.99 12.68
N LEU A 69 15.29 -2.40 13.40
CA LEU A 69 16.03 -1.54 14.34
C LEU A 69 16.59 -0.27 13.68
N ASN A 70 17.09 -0.38 12.44
CA ASN A 70 17.62 0.78 11.70
C ASN A 70 16.54 1.66 11.05
N MET A 71 15.34 1.11 10.83
CA MET A 71 14.23 1.84 10.19
C MET A 71 13.33 2.53 11.20
N MET A 72 13.00 1.86 12.32
CA MET A 72 12.08 2.36 13.34
C MET A 72 12.37 3.79 13.81
N PRO A 73 13.61 4.21 14.09
CA PRO A 73 13.91 5.59 14.50
C PRO A 73 13.66 6.65 13.42
N LYS A 74 13.55 6.23 12.15
CA LYS A 74 13.33 7.12 10.99
C LYS A 74 11.85 7.26 10.66
N LEU A 75 10.99 6.45 11.26
CA LEU A 75 9.56 6.42 10.99
C LEU A 75 8.83 7.38 11.93
N ASP A 76 7.75 7.96 11.43
CA ASP A 76 6.71 8.49 12.30
C ASP A 76 5.72 7.35 12.58
N TYR A 77 5.80 6.79 13.78
CA TYR A 77 4.96 5.68 14.20
C TYR A 77 3.47 6.03 14.18
N ALA A 78 3.09 7.23 14.61
CA ALA A 78 1.70 7.66 14.64
C ALA A 78 1.13 7.76 13.22
N SER A 79 1.90 8.30 12.28
CA SER A 79 1.57 8.32 10.85
C SER A 79 1.42 6.90 10.27
N LEU A 80 2.31 5.97 10.64
CA LEU A 80 2.27 4.58 10.19
C LEU A 80 1.01 3.86 10.70
N TYR A 81 0.71 3.98 12.00
CA TYR A 81 -0.47 3.41 12.61
C TYR A 81 -1.76 3.98 11.99
N ASN A 82 -1.83 5.30 11.77
CA ASN A 82 -2.96 5.94 11.10
C ASN A 82 -3.17 5.44 9.66
N ALA A 83 -2.08 5.17 8.93
CA ALA A 83 -2.15 4.59 7.59
C ALA A 83 -2.62 3.12 7.62
N ALA A 84 -2.19 2.33 8.60
CA ALA A 84 -2.70 0.98 8.82
C ALA A 84 -4.20 1.00 9.20
N TYR A 85 -4.60 1.95 10.06
CA TYR A 85 -5.98 2.15 10.46
C TYR A 85 -6.88 2.51 9.27
N SER A 86 -6.41 3.40 8.38
CA SER A 86 -7.20 3.83 7.22
C SER A 86 -7.46 2.72 6.20
N ILE A 87 -6.68 1.63 6.26
CA ILE A 87 -6.85 0.45 5.39
C ILE A 87 -7.40 -0.77 6.15
N GLY A 88 -7.73 -0.64 7.44
CA GLY A 88 -8.31 -1.73 8.25
C GLY A 88 -7.31 -2.75 8.81
N GLU A 89 -6.00 -2.46 8.78
CA GLU A 89 -4.92 -3.37 9.19
C GLU A 89 -4.28 -2.97 10.54
N ALA A 90 -4.82 -1.96 11.23
CA ALA A 90 -4.30 -1.52 12.53
C ALA A 90 -4.38 -2.58 13.65
N GLY A 91 -5.23 -3.61 13.51
CA GLY A 91 -5.34 -4.69 14.50
C GLY A 91 -4.09 -5.56 14.64
N ASN A 92 -3.17 -5.48 13.69
CA ASN A 92 -1.91 -6.23 13.67
C ASN A 92 -0.72 -5.41 14.19
N MET A 93 -0.98 -4.31 14.91
CA MET A 93 0.07 -3.41 15.39
C MET A 93 -0.38 -2.72 16.67
N PRO A 94 0.52 -2.49 17.65
CA PRO A 94 0.16 -1.71 18.82
C PRO A 94 -0.22 -0.26 18.45
N ALA A 95 -1.10 0.34 19.24
CA ALA A 95 -1.53 1.73 19.01
C ALA A 95 -0.43 2.76 19.30
N THR A 96 0.51 2.39 20.17
CA THR A 96 1.64 3.22 20.58
C THR A 96 2.88 2.35 20.65
N LEU A 97 4.01 2.91 20.21
CA LEU A 97 5.31 2.25 20.34
C LEU A 97 5.73 2.23 21.82
N PRO A 98 5.99 1.05 22.42
CA PRO A 98 6.54 0.97 23.78
C PRO A 98 7.94 1.59 23.87
N ASP A 99 8.33 2.10 25.04
CA ASP A 99 9.63 2.76 25.23
C ASP A 99 10.83 1.80 25.08
N ASP A 100 10.62 0.50 25.30
CA ASP A 100 11.63 -0.57 25.28
C ASP A 100 11.71 -1.32 23.93
N TRP A 101 11.09 -0.79 22.88
CA TRP A 101 10.98 -1.45 21.56
C TRP A 101 12.34 -1.87 20.95
N GLU A 102 13.43 -1.20 21.30
CA GLU A 102 14.79 -1.49 20.80
C GLU A 102 15.37 -2.81 21.31
N THR A 103 14.91 -3.28 22.47
CA THR A 103 15.43 -4.48 23.14
C THR A 103 14.40 -5.59 23.26
N ASN A 104 13.14 -5.31 22.90
CA ASN A 104 12.03 -6.23 23.02
C ASN A 104 11.68 -6.83 21.63
N THR A 105 12.51 -7.77 21.16
CA THR A 105 12.31 -8.46 19.86
C THR A 105 10.90 -9.04 19.67
N PRO A 106 10.21 -9.59 20.70
CA PRO A 106 8.82 -10.04 20.58
C PRO A 106 7.86 -8.95 20.08
N VAL A 107 7.98 -7.72 20.56
CA VAL A 107 7.13 -6.57 20.15
C VAL A 107 7.32 -6.23 18.66
N LEU A 108 8.46 -6.59 18.07
CA LEU A 108 8.76 -6.38 16.65
C LEU A 108 8.20 -7.48 15.74
N MET A 109 7.82 -8.63 16.31
CA MET A 109 7.32 -9.80 15.59
C MET A 109 5.81 -10.06 15.79
N GLU A 110 5.19 -9.43 16.78
CA GLU A 110 3.75 -9.52 17.11
C GLU A 110 2.91 -8.59 16.23
#